data_AF-A0A0D6LQY5-F1
#
_entry.id   AF-A0A0D6LQY5-F1
#
_cell.length_a   1.000
_cell.length_b   1.000
_cell.length_c   1.000
_cell.angle_alpha   90.00
_cell.angle_beta   90.00
_cell.angle_gamma   90.00
#
_symmetry.space_group_name_H-M   'P 1'
#
loop_
_entity.id
_entity.type
_entity.pdbx_description
1 polymer ?
#
loop_
_entity_poly.entity_id
_entity_poly.type
_entity_poly.pdbx_seq_one_letter_code
_entity_poly.pdbx_strand_id
1 'polypeptide(L)'
;MWEYARAHNIEGLSDWFDKNSTVDGLFAKDKQYDRANWEPQFVSHWRIPFHDESFPFQLRDNTVLRWEMCRADYTIDILDDVFMFHKGIKRQSSGGRTWAIQKRNTKKWSPSTHMRFVKALEGFKARMDKEYPNTKEKCPEPQR
;
A
#
# COMPACT_ATOMS: atom_id res chain seq x y z
N MET A 1 -16.46 3.34 13.34
CA MET A 1 -16.01 2.55 12.18
C MET A 1 -15.07 3.46 11.42
N TRP A 2 -13.76 3.36 11.67
CA TRP A 2 -12.78 4.22 11.00
C TRP A 2 -12.14 3.40 9.89
N GLU A 3 -12.85 3.28 8.78
CA GLU A 3 -12.22 2.87 7.54
C GLU A 3 -11.34 4.04 7.11
N TYR A 4 -10.05 3.80 6.87
CA TYR A 4 -9.11 4.87 6.51
C TYR A 4 -9.43 5.33 5.09
N ALA A 5 -10.37 6.27 4.95
CA ALA A 5 -10.94 6.70 3.68
C ALA A 5 -9.89 7.07 2.62
N ARG A 6 -8.72 7.57 3.04
CA ARG A 6 -7.61 7.91 2.14
C ARG A 6 -6.92 6.70 1.49
N ALA A 7 -7.01 5.51 2.07
CA ALA A 7 -6.39 4.30 1.53
C ALA A 7 -7.26 3.60 0.49
N HIS A 8 -8.59 3.80 0.56
CA HIS A 8 -9.57 3.11 -0.28
C HIS A 8 -10.31 4.05 -1.24
N ASN A 9 -9.94 5.33 -1.29
CA ASN A 9 -10.50 6.26 -2.24
C ASN A 9 -9.99 5.94 -3.66
N ILE A 10 -10.92 5.72 -4.58
CA ILE A 10 -10.66 5.53 -6.01
C ILE A 10 -11.05 6.83 -6.71
N GLU A 11 -10.09 7.44 -7.39
CA GLU A 11 -10.34 8.63 -8.20
C GLU A 11 -11.19 8.26 -9.42
N GLY A 12 -12.18 9.08 -9.77
CA GLY A 12 -13.10 8.80 -10.89
C GLY A 12 -14.12 7.70 -10.62
N LEU A 13 -14.37 7.35 -9.35
CA LEU A 13 -15.30 6.27 -8.99
C LEU A 13 -16.74 6.51 -9.46
N SER A 14 -17.23 7.76 -9.46
CA SER A 14 -18.57 8.06 -10.00
C SER A 14 -18.60 7.82 -11.50
N ASP A 15 -17.61 8.36 -12.23
CA ASP A 15 -17.50 8.20 -13.67
C ASP A 15 -17.38 6.72 -14.06
N TRP A 16 -16.71 5.92 -13.22
CA TRP A 16 -16.66 4.47 -13.36
C TRP A 16 -18.05 3.83 -13.27
N PHE A 17 -18.84 4.16 -12.24
CA PHE A 17 -20.21 3.63 -12.07
C PHE A 17 -21.18 4.10 -13.15
N ASP A 18 -20.98 5.30 -13.69
CA ASP A 18 -21.85 5.89 -14.72
C ASP A 18 -21.51 5.38 -16.14
N LYS A 19 -20.41 4.64 -16.30
CA LYS A 19 -19.97 4.08 -17.58
C LYS A 19 -20.71 2.78 -17.90
N ASN A 20 -21.23 2.67 -19.12
CA ASN A 20 -21.97 1.48 -19.55
C ASN A 20 -21.07 0.28 -19.93
N SER A 21 -19.86 0.50 -20.45
CA SER A 21 -18.89 -0.57 -20.78
C SER A 21 -17.50 -0.02 -21.11
N THR A 22 -16.49 -0.88 -20.98
CA THR A 22 -15.14 -0.74 -21.56
C THR A 22 -14.93 -1.76 -22.67
N VAL A 23 -14.17 -1.38 -23.71
CA VAL A 23 -13.86 -2.29 -24.83
C VAL A 23 -12.75 -3.28 -24.46
N ASP A 24 -11.84 -2.87 -23.58
CA ASP A 24 -10.64 -3.61 -23.18
C ASP A 24 -10.65 -4.06 -21.71
N GLY A 25 -11.75 -3.81 -20.98
CA GLY A 25 -11.86 -4.12 -19.55
C GLY A 25 -11.02 -3.20 -18.65
N LEU A 26 -10.49 -2.08 -19.15
CA LEU A 26 -9.66 -1.16 -18.38
C LEU A 26 -10.42 0.13 -18.04
N PHE A 27 -10.51 0.42 -16.74
CA PHE A 27 -10.94 1.73 -16.26
C PHE A 27 -9.84 2.78 -16.48
N ALA A 28 -8.60 2.44 -16.10
CA ALA A 28 -7.44 3.30 -16.27
C ALA A 28 -6.20 2.45 -16.57
N LYS A 29 -5.35 2.94 -17.47
CA LYS A 29 -4.12 2.28 -17.88
C LYS A 29 -2.91 3.07 -17.41
N ASP A 30 -1.83 2.36 -17.05
CA ASP A 30 -0.53 2.93 -16.70
C ASP A 30 -0.62 3.97 -15.55
N LYS A 31 -1.54 3.76 -14.62
CA LYS A 31 -1.73 4.67 -13.47
C LYS A 31 -0.48 4.62 -12.60
N GLN A 32 0.09 5.80 -12.39
CA GLN A 32 1.20 5.98 -11.47
C GLN A 32 0.73 5.78 -10.03
N TYR A 33 1.54 5.09 -9.22
CA TYR A 33 1.28 4.99 -7.80
C TYR A 33 1.77 6.27 -7.12
N ASP A 34 0.84 7.19 -6.83
CA ASP A 34 1.12 8.57 -6.39
C ASP A 34 0.72 8.86 -4.93
N ARG A 35 0.10 7.87 -4.26
CA ARG A 35 -0.41 7.99 -2.89
C ARG A 35 0.17 6.90 -2.01
N ALA A 36 1.07 7.27 -1.10
CA ALA A 36 1.73 6.33 -0.17
C ALA A 36 0.76 5.54 0.72
N ASN A 37 -0.48 6.00 0.88
CA ASN A 37 -1.49 5.33 1.70
C ASN A 37 -2.45 4.45 0.89
N TRP A 38 -2.41 4.51 -0.45
CA TRP A 38 -3.31 3.74 -1.30
C TRP A 38 -2.92 2.27 -1.24
N GLU A 39 -3.90 1.40 -0.93
CA GLU A 39 -3.68 -0.03 -0.77
C GLU A 39 -4.51 -0.82 -1.79
N PRO A 40 -4.19 -0.70 -3.11
CA PRO A 40 -4.90 -1.47 -4.12
C PRO A 40 -4.65 -2.96 -3.88
N GLN A 41 -5.71 -3.74 -4.00
CA GLN A 41 -5.58 -5.20 -4.15
C GLN A 41 -5.26 -5.45 -5.62
N PHE A 42 -4.24 -6.28 -5.90
CA PHE A 42 -3.74 -6.47 -7.25
C PHE A 42 -3.34 -7.92 -7.51
N VAL A 43 -3.39 -8.29 -8.79
CA VAL A 43 -2.69 -9.45 -9.35
C VAL A 43 -1.45 -8.92 -10.05
N SER A 44 -0.35 -9.66 -9.98
CA SER A 44 0.93 -9.20 -10.51
C SER A 44 1.64 -10.28 -11.33
N HIS A 45 2.58 -9.84 -12.16
CA HIS A 45 3.51 -10.73 -12.82
C HIS A 45 4.53 -11.28 -11.81
N TRP A 46 5.05 -12.49 -12.03
CA TRP A 46 6.02 -13.16 -11.14
C TRP A 46 7.37 -12.41 -10.97
N ARG A 47 7.58 -11.31 -11.71
CA ARG A 47 8.82 -10.52 -11.72
C ARG A 47 8.78 -9.33 -10.75
N ILE A 48 7.67 -9.14 -10.03
CA ILE A 48 7.62 -8.10 -9.00
C ILE A 48 8.65 -8.38 -7.89
N PRO A 49 9.08 -7.33 -7.17
CA PRO A 49 9.91 -7.50 -5.99
C PRO A 49 9.26 -8.43 -4.96
N PHE A 50 10.08 -9.10 -4.15
CA PHE A 50 9.59 -9.88 -3.03
C PHE A 50 9.08 -8.98 -1.90
N HIS A 51 8.24 -9.54 -1.03
CA HIS A 51 7.79 -8.85 0.17
C HIS A 51 8.97 -8.57 1.13
N ASP A 52 9.07 -7.34 1.63
CA ASP A 52 10.09 -6.94 2.60
C ASP A 52 9.69 -7.36 4.02
N GLU A 53 10.17 -8.53 4.44
CA GLU A 53 9.89 -9.12 5.75
C GLU A 53 10.49 -8.35 6.95
N SER A 54 11.28 -7.29 6.71
CA SER A 54 11.75 -6.43 7.81
C SER A 54 10.63 -5.60 8.42
N PHE A 55 9.54 -5.37 7.68
CA PHE A 55 8.37 -4.65 8.16
C PHE A 55 7.51 -5.52 9.08
N PRO A 56 7.14 -5.02 10.27
CA PRO A 56 6.36 -5.81 11.21
C PRO A 56 4.85 -5.81 10.88
N PHE A 57 4.26 -7.00 10.75
CA PHE A 57 2.81 -7.21 10.75
C PHE A 57 2.17 -6.66 12.04
N GLN A 58 1.07 -5.89 12.08
CA GLN A 58 0.10 -5.47 11.06
C GLN A 58 0.22 -3.96 10.78
N LEU A 59 1.38 -3.51 10.30
CA LEU A 59 1.61 -2.10 10.04
C LEU A 59 2.28 -1.91 8.68
N ARG A 60 1.47 -1.51 7.69
CA ARG A 60 1.87 -1.26 6.30
C ARG A 60 2.50 -2.44 5.58
N ASP A 61 2.36 -3.65 6.11
CA ASP A 61 2.84 -4.89 5.50
C ASP A 61 2.31 -5.07 4.06
N ASN A 62 1.05 -4.73 3.81
CA ASN A 62 0.53 -4.72 2.45
C ASN A 62 1.02 -3.53 1.61
N THR A 63 1.24 -2.36 2.20
CA THR A 63 1.59 -1.15 1.45
C THR A 63 3.04 -1.13 0.96
N VAL A 64 3.96 -1.74 1.72
CA VAL A 64 5.42 -1.70 1.43
C VAL A 64 5.76 -2.20 0.03
N LEU A 65 5.16 -3.31 -0.39
CA LEU A 65 5.38 -3.85 -1.73
C LEU A 65 4.95 -2.86 -2.83
N ARG A 66 3.88 -2.08 -2.60
CA ARG A 66 3.43 -1.07 -3.59
C ARG A 66 4.43 0.09 -3.69
N TRP A 67 5.03 0.51 -2.56
CA TRP A 67 6.11 1.49 -2.59
C TRP A 67 7.29 1.00 -3.41
N GLU A 68 7.72 -0.24 -3.20
CA GLU A 68 8.85 -0.81 -3.94
C GLU A 68 8.55 -1.01 -5.42
N MET A 69 7.35 -1.49 -5.75
CA MET A 69 6.91 -1.60 -7.14
C MET A 69 6.92 -0.24 -7.84
N CYS A 70 6.43 0.82 -7.20
CA CYS A 70 6.54 2.17 -7.76
C CYS A 70 8.00 2.54 -8.00
N ARG A 71 8.87 2.33 -6.99
CA ARG A 71 10.30 2.65 -7.11
C ARG A 71 10.97 1.84 -8.23
N ALA A 72 10.50 0.65 -8.52
CA ALA A 72 10.94 -0.17 -9.65
C ALA A 72 10.24 0.15 -10.99
N ASP A 73 9.66 1.35 -11.14
CA ASP A 73 9.00 1.87 -12.35
C ASP A 73 7.78 1.03 -12.82
N TYR A 74 7.14 0.27 -11.92
CA TYR A 74 5.86 -0.39 -12.25
C TYR A 74 4.71 0.61 -12.26
N THR A 75 3.81 0.44 -13.24
CA THR A 75 2.51 1.11 -13.30
C THR A 75 1.38 0.17 -12.87
N ILE A 76 0.20 0.74 -12.62
CA ILE A 76 -1.01 0.00 -12.25
C ILE A 76 -2.06 0.17 -13.33
N ASP A 77 -2.56 -0.94 -13.84
CA ASP A 77 -3.78 -0.97 -14.64
C ASP A 77 -4.97 -1.24 -13.70
N ILE A 78 -5.99 -0.39 -13.80
CA ILE A 78 -7.24 -0.52 -13.04
C ILE A 78 -8.26 -1.20 -13.93
N LEU A 79 -8.68 -2.40 -13.53
CA LEU A 79 -9.66 -3.20 -14.25
C LEU A 79 -11.09 -2.70 -13.96
N ASP A 80 -11.94 -2.80 -14.98
CA ASP A 80 -13.32 -2.32 -14.97
C ASP A 80 -14.31 -3.40 -14.49
N ASP A 81 -13.97 -4.67 -14.70
CA ASP A 81 -14.85 -5.83 -14.55
C ASP A 81 -14.40 -6.81 -13.45
N VAL A 82 -13.34 -6.48 -12.71
CA VAL A 82 -12.81 -7.29 -11.61
C VAL A 82 -12.90 -6.55 -10.29
N PHE A 83 -13.62 -7.12 -9.32
CA PHE A 83 -13.72 -6.60 -7.97
C PHE A 83 -13.37 -7.66 -6.94
N MET A 84 -12.72 -7.23 -5.85
CA MET A 84 -12.45 -8.06 -4.69
C MET A 84 -13.38 -7.65 -3.55
N PHE A 85 -14.02 -8.63 -2.92
CA PHE A 85 -14.82 -8.41 -1.72
C PHE A 85 -14.33 -9.31 -0.60
N HIS A 86 -14.46 -8.81 0.63
CA HIS A 86 -14.20 -9.59 1.83
C HIS A 86 -15.52 -10.18 2.31
N LYS A 87 -15.58 -11.49 2.50
CA LYS A 87 -16.78 -12.14 3.05
C LYS A 87 -16.93 -11.79 4.54
N GLY A 88 -18.04 -11.14 4.90
CA GLY A 88 -18.43 -10.87 6.28
C GLY A 88 -18.50 -9.38 6.64
N ILE A 89 -19.09 -9.07 7.79
CA ILE A 89 -19.22 -7.70 8.31
C ILE A 89 -18.15 -7.48 9.39
N LYS A 90 -17.32 -6.43 9.23
CA LYS A 90 -16.34 -6.04 10.25
C LYS A 90 -17.07 -5.69 11.56
N ARG A 91 -16.99 -6.57 12.55
CA ARG A 91 -17.49 -6.32 13.91
C ARG A 91 -16.49 -5.44 14.69
N GLN A 92 -16.99 -4.53 15.53
CA GLN A 92 -16.18 -3.56 16.28
C GLN A 92 -15.09 -4.20 17.17
N SER A 93 -15.24 -5.47 17.55
CA SER A 93 -14.34 -6.16 18.48
C SER A 93 -12.95 -6.51 17.94
N SER A 94 -12.69 -6.42 16.62
CA SER A 94 -11.38 -6.75 16.04
C SER A 94 -10.34 -5.61 16.12
N GLY A 95 -10.77 -4.37 16.42
CA GLY A 95 -9.90 -3.20 16.43
C GLY A 95 -8.88 -3.18 17.57
N GLY A 96 -9.26 -3.65 18.77
CA GLY A 96 -8.41 -3.55 19.96
C GLY A 96 -7.11 -4.37 19.87
N ARG A 97 -7.19 -5.59 19.33
CA ARG A 97 -6.01 -6.45 19.14
C ARG A 97 -5.05 -5.89 18.09
N THR A 98 -5.60 -5.44 16.96
CA THR A 98 -4.84 -4.80 15.87
C THR A 98 -4.11 -3.56 16.37
N TRP A 99 -4.82 -2.69 17.09
CA TRP A 99 -4.23 -1.48 17.68
C TRP A 99 -3.12 -1.81 18.69
N ALA A 100 -3.31 -2.82 19.54
CA ALA A 100 -2.28 -3.25 20.49
C ALA A 100 -1.02 -3.77 19.79
N ILE A 101 -1.16 -4.50 18.69
CA ILE A 101 -0.03 -4.98 17.86
C ILE A 101 0.68 -3.79 17.21
N GLN A 102 -0.06 -2.91 16.54
CA GLN A 102 0.51 -1.71 15.91
C GLN A 102 1.25 -0.83 16.92
N LYS A 103 0.66 -0.63 18.10
CA LYS A 103 1.30 0.12 19.19
C LYS A 103 2.60 -0.52 19.63
N ARG A 104 2.69 -1.85 19.73
CA ARG A 104 3.94 -2.56 20.05
C ARG A 104 4.99 -2.39 18.96
N ASN A 105 4.60 -2.50 17.69
CA ASN A 105 5.51 -2.32 16.55
C ASN A 105 6.09 -0.91 16.46
N THR A 106 5.36 0.07 17.01
CA THR A 106 5.75 1.48 17.06
C THR A 106 6.17 1.92 18.46
N LYS A 107 6.36 1.00 19.41
CA LYS A 107 6.76 1.36 20.77
C LYS A 107 8.28 1.49 20.83
N LYS A 108 8.74 2.63 21.34
CA LYS A 108 10.12 2.81 21.78
C LYS A 108 10.27 2.19 23.18
N TRP A 109 11.14 1.18 23.33
CA TRP A 109 11.36 0.49 24.61
C TRP A 109 12.47 1.11 25.46
N SER A 110 13.44 1.77 24.83
CA SER A 110 14.50 2.53 25.51
C SER A 110 14.92 3.73 24.65
N PRO A 111 15.63 4.73 25.21
CA PRO A 111 16.17 5.86 24.44
C PRO A 111 17.01 5.45 23.23
N SER A 112 17.73 4.33 23.33
CA SER A 112 18.62 3.76 22.30
C SER A 112 17.94 2.78 21.32
N THR A 113 16.67 2.39 21.56
CA THR A 113 15.96 1.43 20.70
C THR A 113 15.14 2.18 19.65
N HIS A 114 15.44 1.95 18.36
CA HIS A 114 14.57 2.40 17.27
C HIS A 114 13.28 1.58 17.24
N MET A 115 12.15 2.24 16.97
CA MET A 115 10.88 1.55 16.75
C MET A 115 11.04 0.56 15.59
N ARG A 116 10.58 -0.69 15.73
CA ARG A 116 10.75 -1.74 14.70
C ARG A 116 10.31 -1.25 13.32
N PHE A 117 9.14 -0.61 13.27
CA PHE A 117 8.63 -0.01 12.04
C PHE A 117 9.52 1.10 11.49
N VAL A 118 10.02 2.00 12.34
CA VAL A 118 10.86 3.13 11.89
C VAL A 118 12.20 2.62 11.37
N LYS A 119 12.81 1.62 12.03
CA LYS A 119 14.04 0.99 11.55
C LYS A 119 13.84 0.34 10.17
N ALA A 120 12.75 -0.39 9.98
CA ALA A 120 12.39 -0.99 8.70
C ALA A 120 12.18 0.10 7.63
N LEU A 121 11.44 1.15 7.96
CA LEU A 121 11.17 2.26 7.05
C LEU A 121 12.43 3.02 6.62
N GLU A 122 13.35 3.29 7.54
CA GLU A 122 14.64 3.93 7.23
C GLU A 122 15.51 3.04 6.35
N GLY A 123 15.61 1.75 6.69
CA GLY A 123 16.35 0.77 5.88
C GLY A 123 15.78 0.64 4.47
N PHE A 124 14.44 0.61 4.36
CA PHE A 124 13.72 0.60 3.10
C PHE A 124 14.04 1.83 2.25
N LYS A 125 13.91 3.04 2.82
CA LYS A 125 14.20 4.29 2.09
C LYS A 125 15.64 4.34 1.60
N ALA A 126 16.60 3.97 2.44
CA ALA A 126 18.01 3.91 2.06
C ALA A 126 18.26 2.90 0.93
N ARG A 127 17.61 1.73 0.97
CA ARG A 127 17.68 0.71 -0.09
C ARG A 127 17.07 1.23 -1.40
N MET A 128 15.87 1.82 -1.35
CA MET A 128 15.18 2.36 -2.53
C MET A 128 15.96 3.50 -3.18
N ASP A 129 16.55 4.40 -2.39
CA ASP A 129 17.36 5.50 -2.92
C ASP A 129 18.65 5.01 -3.58
N LYS A 130 19.20 3.87 -3.12
CA LYS A 130 20.38 3.23 -3.71
C LYS A 130 20.03 2.44 -4.99
N GLU A 131 18.99 1.61 -4.94
CA GLU A 131 18.62 0.70 -6.03
C GLU A 131 17.83 1.39 -7.13
N TYR A 132 17.00 2.37 -6.76
CA TYR A 132 16.08 3.08 -7.66
C TYR A 132 16.18 4.61 -7.49
N PRO A 133 17.33 5.22 -7.83
CA PRO A 133 17.54 6.66 -7.63
C PRO A 133 16.62 7.53 -8.49
N ASN A 134 16.26 7.06 -9.69
CA ASN A 134 15.53 7.85 -10.69
C ASN A 134 14.02 7.99 -10.41
N THR A 135 13.49 7.21 -9.46
CA THR A 135 12.06 7.17 -9.13
C THR A 135 11.74 7.85 -7.81
N LYS A 136 12.75 8.41 -7.12
CA LYS A 136 12.59 9.07 -5.82
C LYS A 136 11.56 10.18 -5.83
N GLU A 137 11.62 11.06 -6.83
CA GLU A 137 10.72 12.21 -6.93
C GLU A 137 9.38 11.86 -7.63
N LYS A 138 9.31 10.71 -8.29
CA LYS A 138 8.09 10.25 -8.99
C LYS A 138 7.15 9.49 -8.05
N CYS A 139 7.73 8.75 -7.11
CA CYS A 139 6.99 7.90 -6.19
C CYS A 139 6.70 8.61 -4.87
N PRO A 140 5.57 8.31 -4.22
CA PRO A 140 5.21 8.94 -2.97
C PRO A 140 6.14 8.49 -1.85
N GLU A 141 6.49 9.44 -0.98
CA GLU A 141 7.34 9.17 0.16
C GLU A 141 6.67 8.14 1.10
N PRO A 142 7.34 7.02 1.43
CA PRO A 142 6.79 6.02 2.35
C PRO A 142 6.42 6.61 3.72
N GLN A 143 5.18 6.36 4.15
CA GLN A 143 4.58 6.91 5.38
C GLN A 143 4.22 5.82 6.40
N ARG A 144 4.12 6.23 7.67
CA ARG A 144 3.56 5.40 8.74
C ARG A 144 2.04 5.31 8.64
#